data_AF-A0A1V5P543-F1
#
_entry.id   AF-A0A1V5P543-F1
#
_cell.length_a   1.000
_cell.length_b   1.000
_cell.length_c   1.000
_cell.angle_alpha   90.00
_cell.angle_beta   90.00
_cell.angle_gamma   90.00
#
_symmetry.space_group_name_H-M   'P 1'
#
loop_
_entity.id
_entity.type
_entity.pdbx_description
1 polymer ?
#
loop_
_entity_poly.entity_id
_entity_poly.type
_entity_poly.pdbx_seq_one_letter_code
_entity_poly.pdbx_strand_id
1 'polypeptide(L)'
;MFKEIYFKSIFLIFILIMSFGCNNNGNNSTLAGAPGVGSVDLSVIVNLEPFQQAEKKFEEERQKLAMEYNELVKGLNDKQKESIQAQFQQKLAELQYSIVTPLQEKQKKAIEKVAKEEGLSVILDKTIVVCGVTDITDKVKKVFLGSDKEDKSPTPSPAEKTPARQLVGYLNQEKLYNIPKMKKAQEAYFKEFNEMQVKLEKTVKELYGDNSMPPAKILSDYQKKLDSKKAEIFKPVDDEINKAASDIAKEKNLIVVLDEINILYGGIDLTDEVVDKME
;
A
#
# COMPACT_ATOMS: atom_id res chain seq x y z
N MET A 1 0.82 20.21 33.87
CA MET A 1 0.06 20.31 32.60
C MET A 1 0.95 20.33 31.36
N PHE A 2 2.06 21.07 31.31
CA PHE A 2 2.97 21.05 30.13
C PHE A 2 3.68 19.71 29.88
N LYS A 3 3.88 18.89 30.92
CA LYS A 3 4.56 17.58 30.83
C LYS A 3 3.79 16.52 30.03
N GLU A 4 2.45 16.56 30.05
CA GLU A 4 1.62 15.62 29.26
C GLU A 4 1.42 16.04 27.80
N ILE A 5 1.45 17.34 27.52
CA ILE A 5 1.22 17.89 26.17
C ILE A 5 2.43 17.60 25.26
N TYR A 6 3.65 17.65 25.80
CA TYR A 6 4.87 17.35 25.03
C TYR A 6 5.08 15.85 24.80
N PHE A 7 4.74 14.99 25.77
CA PHE A 7 4.87 13.53 25.60
C PHE A 7 3.87 12.99 24.56
N LYS A 8 2.65 13.55 24.50
CA LYS A 8 1.66 13.23 23.46
C LYS A 8 1.98 13.84 22.08
N SER A 9 2.60 15.02 22.03
CA SER A 9 3.03 15.63 20.76
C SER A 9 4.21 14.91 20.10
N ILE A 10 5.11 14.31 20.89
CA ILE A 10 6.21 13.49 20.35
C ILE A 10 5.70 12.13 19.84
N PHE A 11 4.67 11.58 20.48
CA PHE A 11 4.01 10.34 20.01
C PHE A 11 3.25 10.53 18.69
N LEU A 12 2.82 11.75 18.37
CA LEU A 12 2.12 12.08 17.11
C LEU A 12 3.06 12.24 15.90
N ILE A 13 4.37 12.34 16.11
CA ILE A 13 5.38 12.35 15.02
C ILE A 13 5.78 10.91 14.62
N PHE A 14 5.31 9.89 15.36
CA PHE A 14 5.59 8.48 15.06
C PHE A 14 4.85 7.93 13.83
N ILE A 15 3.94 8.71 13.23
CA ILE A 15 3.40 8.47 11.88
C ILE A 15 4.31 9.20 10.87
N LEU A 16 5.62 8.98 10.97
CA LEU A 16 6.55 9.33 9.91
C LEU A 16 6.50 8.18 8.90
N ILE A 17 5.62 8.38 7.92
CA ILE A 17 5.64 7.81 6.57
C ILE A 17 6.90 6.96 6.34
N MET A 18 6.79 5.66 6.55
CA MET A 18 7.74 4.69 6.00
C MET A 18 7.52 4.67 4.50
N SER A 19 7.99 5.70 3.81
CA SER A 19 8.44 5.53 2.44
C SER A 19 9.62 4.59 2.56
N PHE A 20 9.38 3.29 2.34
CA PHE A 20 10.43 2.36 1.95
C PHE A 20 11.05 2.95 0.68
N GLY A 21 12.10 3.75 0.86
CA GLY A 21 12.94 4.19 -0.22
C GLY A 21 13.68 2.96 -0.70
N CYS A 22 13.20 2.34 -1.76
CA CYS A 22 14.01 1.47 -2.60
C CYS A 22 15.23 2.30 -3.03
N ASN A 23 16.36 2.07 -2.37
CA ASN A 23 17.62 2.72 -2.71
C ASN A 23 18.10 2.11 -4.02
N ASN A 24 17.87 2.81 -5.13
CA ASN A 24 18.34 2.43 -6.45
C ASN A 24 19.86 2.53 -6.50
N ASN A 25 20.54 1.40 -6.34
CA ASN A 25 21.94 1.29 -6.72
C ASN A 25 22.00 1.15 -8.24
N GLY A 26 22.53 2.18 -8.89
CA GLY A 26 22.41 2.39 -10.32
C GLY A 26 23.09 1.31 -11.17
N ASN A 27 22.45 1.03 -12.30
CA ASN A 27 23.09 0.73 -13.57
C ASN A 27 22.19 1.32 -14.66
N ASN A 28 22.64 2.42 -15.24
CA ASN A 28 21.93 3.16 -16.27
C ASN A 28 22.14 2.45 -17.62
N SER A 29 21.44 1.33 -17.83
CA SER A 29 21.25 0.79 -19.18
C SER A 29 20.03 1.47 -19.79
N THR A 30 20.15 1.99 -21.01
CA THR A 30 19.01 2.38 -21.84
C THR A 30 18.07 1.18 -21.94
N LEU A 31 16.96 1.22 -21.19
CA LEU A 31 16.06 0.09 -21.01
C LEU A 31 15.36 -0.19 -22.33
N ALA A 32 15.66 -1.35 -22.92
CA ALA A 32 14.73 -2.00 -23.83
C ALA A 32 13.41 -2.18 -23.05
N GLY A 33 12.31 -1.63 -23.57
CA GLY A 33 11.01 -1.70 -22.89
C GLY A 33 10.69 -3.14 -22.50
N ALA A 34 10.17 -3.36 -21.29
CA ALA A 34 9.89 -4.69 -20.76
C ALA A 34 8.74 -5.30 -21.59
N PRO A 35 9.02 -6.25 -22.51
CA PRO A 35 8.00 -6.77 -23.42
C PRO A 35 6.94 -7.49 -22.61
N GLY A 36 5.66 -7.19 -22.85
CA GLY A 36 4.54 -7.81 -22.14
C GLY A 36 4.16 -7.14 -20.81
N VAL A 37 4.76 -5.98 -20.46
CA VAL A 37 4.35 -5.18 -19.30
C VAL A 37 3.58 -3.94 -19.75
N GLY A 38 2.41 -3.72 -19.17
CA GLY A 38 1.60 -2.51 -19.36
C GLY A 38 1.39 -1.71 -18.08
N SER A 39 0.82 -0.52 -18.20
CA SER A 39 0.46 0.34 -17.07
C SER A 39 -0.96 0.88 -17.20
N VAL A 40 -1.66 1.05 -16.07
CA VAL A 40 -2.97 1.70 -15.99
C VAL A 40 -2.93 2.82 -14.95
N ASP A 41 -3.42 3.99 -15.31
CA ASP A 41 -3.71 5.06 -14.34
C ASP A 41 -5.09 4.82 -13.72
N LEU A 42 -5.11 4.26 -12.51
CA LEU A 42 -6.36 4.00 -11.79
C LEU A 42 -7.11 5.30 -11.45
N SER A 43 -6.41 6.42 -11.30
CA SER A 43 -7.03 7.73 -11.02
C SER A 43 -7.98 8.13 -12.12
N VAL A 44 -7.65 7.85 -13.38
CA VAL A 44 -8.55 8.10 -14.51
C VAL A 44 -9.81 7.24 -14.43
N ILE A 45 -9.68 5.98 -13.98
CA ILE A 45 -10.80 5.03 -13.93
C ILE A 45 -11.74 5.33 -12.75
N VAL A 46 -11.21 5.64 -11.56
CA VAL A 46 -12.03 5.95 -10.38
C VAL A 46 -12.72 7.32 -10.48
N ASN A 47 -12.26 8.19 -11.37
CA ASN A 47 -12.91 9.48 -11.66
C ASN A 47 -14.04 9.38 -12.71
N LEU A 48 -14.35 8.18 -13.21
CA LEU A 48 -15.43 7.99 -14.19
C LEU A 48 -16.81 8.10 -13.55
N GLU A 49 -17.80 8.48 -14.36
CA GLU A 49 -19.22 8.62 -13.98
C GLU A 49 -19.77 7.49 -13.10
N PRO A 50 -19.52 6.18 -13.35
CA PRO A 50 -20.03 5.11 -12.48
C PRO A 50 -19.54 5.21 -11.03
N PHE A 51 -18.30 5.63 -10.79
CA PHE A 51 -17.76 5.83 -9.45
C PHE A 51 -18.33 7.09 -8.79
N GLN A 52 -18.49 8.17 -9.55
CA GLN A 52 -19.15 9.39 -9.07
C GLN A 52 -20.62 9.13 -8.68
N GLN A 53 -21.32 8.30 -9.43
CA GLN A 53 -22.70 7.88 -9.11
C GLN A 53 -22.75 7.00 -7.86
N ALA A 54 -21.79 6.08 -7.70
CA ALA A 54 -21.65 5.29 -6.49
C ALA A 54 -21.38 6.16 -5.26
N GLU A 55 -20.53 7.18 -5.37
CA GLU A 55 -20.27 8.14 -4.29
C GLU A 55 -21.53 8.92 -3.90
N LYS A 56 -22.28 9.44 -4.88
CA LYS A 56 -23.58 10.10 -4.63
C LYS A 56 -24.56 9.18 -3.93
N LYS A 57 -24.70 7.94 -4.40
CA LYS A 57 -25.58 6.92 -3.79
C LYS A 57 -25.16 6.61 -2.36
N PHE A 58 -23.87 6.47 -2.10
CA PHE A 58 -23.35 6.24 -0.75
C PHE A 58 -23.70 7.41 0.17
N GLU A 59 -23.53 8.65 -0.29
CA GLU A 59 -23.87 9.85 0.48
C GLU A 59 -25.37 9.94 0.81
N GLU A 60 -26.24 9.68 -0.18
CA GLU A 60 -27.70 9.67 0.01
C GLU A 60 -28.14 8.61 1.02
N GLU A 61 -27.63 7.39 0.90
CA GLU A 61 -27.96 6.30 1.82
C GLU A 61 -27.37 6.55 3.22
N ARG A 62 -26.15 7.10 3.32
CA ARG A 62 -25.55 7.52 4.58
C ARG A 62 -26.43 8.53 5.31
N GLN A 63 -26.99 9.52 4.60
CA GLN A 63 -27.89 10.50 5.19
C GLN A 63 -29.19 9.86 5.70
N LYS A 64 -29.77 8.92 4.96
CA LYS A 64 -30.93 8.15 5.42
C LYS A 64 -30.64 7.36 6.69
N LEU A 65 -29.52 6.63 6.71
CA LEU A 65 -29.08 5.87 7.88
C LEU A 65 -28.83 6.80 9.08
N ALA A 66 -28.28 8.00 8.86
CA ALA A 66 -28.03 8.97 9.93
C ALA A 66 -29.34 9.50 10.53
N MET A 67 -30.38 9.72 9.71
CA MET A 67 -31.71 10.06 10.20
C MET A 67 -32.33 8.92 11.00
N GLU A 68 -32.25 7.67 10.51
CA GLU A 68 -32.72 6.48 11.23
C GLU A 68 -32.02 6.34 12.58
N TYR A 69 -30.70 6.51 12.62
CA TYR A 69 -29.92 6.52 13.85
C TYR A 69 -30.41 7.58 14.84
N ASN A 70 -30.56 8.83 14.37
CA ASN A 70 -31.01 9.93 15.22
C ASN A 70 -32.40 9.71 15.80
N GLU A 71 -33.31 9.04 15.08
CA GLU A 71 -34.61 8.64 15.62
C GLU A 71 -34.49 7.49 16.63
N LEU A 72 -33.69 6.47 16.34
CA LEU A 72 -33.52 5.30 17.20
C LEU A 72 -32.89 5.65 18.55
N VAL A 73 -31.99 6.62 18.61
CA VAL A 73 -31.30 7.01 19.86
C VAL A 73 -32.11 7.95 20.76
N LYS A 74 -33.26 8.47 20.29
CA LYS A 74 -34.14 9.32 21.11
C LYS A 74 -34.71 8.51 22.27
N GLY A 75 -34.50 9.02 23.48
CA GLY A 75 -35.03 8.40 24.70
C GLY A 75 -34.27 7.16 25.19
N LEU A 76 -33.14 6.79 24.56
CA LEU A 76 -32.29 5.69 25.01
C LEU A 76 -31.23 6.13 26.03
N ASN A 77 -30.80 5.18 26.88
CA ASN A 77 -29.68 5.38 27.81
C ASN A 77 -28.32 5.15 27.12
N ASP A 78 -27.23 5.52 27.79
CA ASP A 78 -25.90 5.56 27.19
C ASP A 78 -25.40 4.20 26.69
N LYS A 79 -25.70 3.11 27.41
CA LYS A 79 -25.32 1.74 27.01
C LYS A 79 -26.05 1.28 25.74
N GLN A 80 -27.31 1.67 25.57
CA GLN A 80 -28.07 1.36 24.36
C GLN A 80 -27.59 2.19 23.16
N LYS A 81 -27.22 3.46 23.40
CA LYS A 81 -26.64 4.34 22.38
C LYS A 81 -25.32 3.79 21.84
N GLU A 82 -24.44 3.27 22.69
CA GLU A 82 -23.16 2.66 22.27
C GLU A 82 -23.38 1.46 21.32
N SER A 83 -24.31 0.55 21.67
CA SER A 83 -24.64 -0.61 20.82
C SER A 83 -25.19 -0.19 19.45
N ILE A 84 -26.10 0.79 19.43
CA ILE A 84 -26.68 1.30 18.18
C ILE A 84 -25.65 2.06 17.36
N GLN A 85 -24.72 2.77 17.99
CA GLN A 85 -23.62 3.44 17.31
C GLN A 85 -22.69 2.42 16.63
N ALA A 86 -22.36 1.31 17.30
CA ALA A 86 -21.58 0.24 16.69
C ALA A 86 -22.30 -0.37 15.48
N GLN A 87 -23.60 -0.67 15.60
CA GLN A 87 -24.41 -1.17 14.48
C GLN A 87 -24.49 -0.17 13.32
N PHE A 88 -24.60 1.12 13.61
CA PHE A 88 -24.62 2.17 12.60
C PHE A 88 -23.30 2.22 11.82
N GLN A 89 -22.16 2.16 12.50
CA GLN A 89 -20.85 2.12 11.84
C GLN A 89 -20.68 0.86 10.98
N GLN A 90 -21.15 -0.29 11.47
CA GLN A 90 -21.16 -1.53 10.70
C GLN A 90 -22.01 -1.41 9.44
N LYS A 91 -23.25 -0.91 9.55
CA LYS A 91 -24.12 -0.68 8.39
C LYS A 91 -23.49 0.27 7.36
N LEU A 92 -22.76 1.30 7.80
CA LEU A 92 -22.03 2.21 6.90
C LEU A 92 -20.90 1.50 6.16
N ALA A 93 -20.11 0.67 6.85
CA ALA A 93 -19.05 -0.11 6.22
C ALA A 93 -19.62 -1.12 5.20
N GLU A 94 -20.70 -1.82 5.55
CA GLU A 94 -21.40 -2.74 4.66
C GLU A 94 -21.99 -2.02 3.43
N LEU A 95 -22.59 -0.85 3.64
CA LEU A 95 -23.11 -0.01 2.57
C LEU A 95 -21.99 0.41 1.60
N GLN A 96 -20.87 0.94 2.12
CA GLN A 96 -19.72 1.32 1.31
C GLN A 96 -19.19 0.13 0.49
N TYR A 97 -18.99 -1.01 1.16
CA TYR A 97 -18.51 -2.24 0.54
C TYR A 97 -19.44 -2.69 -0.60
N SER A 98 -20.75 -2.74 -0.34
CA SER A 98 -21.75 -3.18 -1.33
C SER A 98 -21.82 -2.28 -2.58
N ILE A 99 -21.55 -1.00 -2.42
CA ILE A 99 -21.59 -0.01 -3.51
C ILE A 99 -20.31 -0.06 -4.35
N VAL A 100 -19.15 -0.17 -3.69
CA VAL A 100 -17.84 -0.05 -4.35
C VAL A 100 -17.37 -1.39 -4.95
N THR A 101 -17.65 -2.53 -4.30
CA THR A 101 -17.17 -3.85 -4.75
C THR A 101 -17.54 -4.17 -6.20
N PRO A 102 -18.79 -3.95 -6.67
CA PRO A 102 -19.14 -4.24 -8.07
C PRO A 102 -18.34 -3.40 -9.08
N LEU A 103 -17.97 -2.17 -8.73
CA LEU A 103 -17.17 -1.30 -9.59
C LEU A 103 -15.70 -1.75 -9.60
N GLN A 104 -15.15 -2.16 -8.46
CA GLN A 104 -13.80 -2.72 -8.38
C GLN A 104 -13.70 -4.03 -9.18
N GLU A 105 -14.68 -4.92 -9.07
CA GLU A 105 -14.72 -6.14 -9.88
C GLU A 105 -14.81 -5.83 -11.38
N LYS A 106 -15.63 -4.84 -11.76
CA LYS A 106 -15.74 -4.39 -13.15
C LYS A 106 -14.41 -3.82 -13.66
N GLN A 107 -13.73 -3.02 -12.85
CA GLN A 107 -12.40 -2.49 -13.15
C GLN A 107 -11.39 -3.62 -13.34
N LYS A 108 -11.31 -4.57 -12.40
CA LYS A 108 -10.44 -5.75 -12.50
C LYS A 108 -10.68 -6.52 -13.79
N LYS A 109 -11.95 -6.84 -14.10
CA LYS A 109 -12.32 -7.54 -15.35
C LYS A 109 -11.93 -6.75 -16.60
N ALA A 110 -12.06 -5.43 -16.59
CA ALA A 110 -11.65 -4.58 -17.71
C ALA A 110 -10.13 -4.61 -17.92
N ILE A 111 -9.35 -4.50 -16.84
CA ILE A 111 -7.89 -4.63 -16.84
C ILE A 111 -7.49 -6.01 -17.38
N GLU A 112 -8.06 -7.08 -16.85
CA GLU A 112 -7.80 -8.46 -17.31
C GLU A 112 -8.12 -8.69 -18.79
N LYS A 113 -9.23 -8.13 -19.28
CA LYS A 113 -9.65 -8.24 -20.68
C LYS A 113 -8.62 -7.58 -21.59
N VAL A 114 -8.27 -6.32 -21.30
CA VAL A 114 -7.28 -5.57 -22.09
C VAL A 114 -5.91 -6.24 -22.03
N ALA A 115 -5.50 -6.77 -20.87
CA ALA A 115 -4.25 -7.51 -20.74
C ALA A 115 -4.18 -8.67 -21.75
N LYS A 116 -5.23 -9.48 -21.81
CA LYS A 116 -5.33 -10.65 -22.70
C LYS A 116 -5.39 -10.26 -24.17
N GLU A 117 -6.13 -9.20 -24.51
CA GLU A 117 -6.23 -8.67 -25.87
C GLU A 117 -4.87 -8.18 -26.38
N GLU A 118 -4.16 -7.44 -25.53
CA GLU A 118 -2.86 -6.83 -25.83
C GLU A 118 -1.67 -7.79 -25.64
N GLY A 119 -1.90 -9.01 -25.13
CA GLY A 119 -0.84 -9.98 -24.86
C GLY A 119 0.12 -9.56 -23.75
N LEU A 120 -0.38 -8.79 -22.77
CA LEU A 120 0.38 -8.35 -21.61
C LEU A 120 0.33 -9.42 -20.51
N SER A 121 1.48 -9.82 -20.00
CA SER A 121 1.60 -10.72 -18.86
C SER A 121 1.39 -10.00 -17.54
N VAL A 122 1.74 -8.72 -17.45
CA VAL A 122 1.68 -7.93 -16.21
C VAL A 122 1.14 -6.53 -16.49
N ILE A 123 0.31 -6.01 -15.58
CA ILE A 123 -0.13 -4.62 -15.58
C ILE A 123 0.24 -3.98 -14.25
N LEU A 124 0.91 -2.83 -14.34
CA LEU A 124 1.35 -2.03 -13.21
C LEU A 124 0.45 -0.82 -12.98
N ASP A 125 0.43 -0.31 -11.76
CA ASP A 125 -0.07 1.04 -11.50
C ASP A 125 0.84 2.09 -12.15
N LYS A 126 0.24 3.07 -12.84
CA LYS A 126 0.98 4.13 -13.55
C LYS A 126 1.89 4.95 -12.62
N THR A 127 1.55 5.08 -11.34
CA THR A 127 2.29 5.91 -10.37
C THR A 127 3.74 5.47 -10.16
N ILE A 128 4.06 4.20 -10.39
CA ILE A 128 5.43 3.68 -10.31
C ILE A 128 6.17 3.63 -11.65
N VAL A 129 5.51 4.06 -12.73
CA VAL A 129 6.01 3.94 -14.10
C VAL A 129 6.48 5.30 -14.60
N VAL A 130 7.77 5.43 -14.88
CA VAL A 130 8.33 6.62 -15.52
C VAL A 130 8.27 6.52 -17.05
N CYS A 131 8.76 5.42 -17.63
CA CYS A 131 8.73 5.17 -19.08
C CYS A 131 8.96 3.67 -19.39
N GLY A 132 8.82 3.28 -20.66
CA GLY A 132 9.25 1.94 -21.13
C GLY A 132 8.22 0.82 -21.03
N VAL A 133 6.97 1.12 -20.66
CA VAL A 133 5.84 0.17 -20.68
C VAL A 133 4.66 0.79 -21.42
N THR A 134 3.79 -0.06 -21.95
CA THR A 134 2.62 0.39 -22.72
C THR A 134 1.52 0.90 -21.79
N ASP A 135 1.08 2.14 -22.01
CA ASP A 135 -0.11 2.67 -21.33
C ASP A 135 -1.38 2.12 -21.96
N ILE A 136 -2.22 1.45 -21.17
CA ILE A 136 -3.50 0.89 -21.61
C ILE A 136 -4.71 1.58 -20.95
N THR A 137 -4.51 2.70 -20.26
CA THR A 137 -5.55 3.42 -19.50
C THR A 137 -6.79 3.71 -20.33
N ASP A 138 -6.62 4.22 -21.55
CA ASP A 138 -7.75 4.54 -22.44
C ASP A 138 -8.50 3.30 -22.93
N LYS A 139 -7.81 2.17 -23.12
CA LYS A 139 -8.43 0.89 -23.51
C LYS A 139 -9.25 0.34 -22.35
N VAL A 140 -8.66 0.32 -21.15
CA VAL A 140 -9.34 -0.11 -19.91
C VAL A 140 -10.56 0.77 -19.64
N LYS A 141 -10.45 2.09 -19.82
CA LYS A 141 -11.58 3.02 -19.71
C LYS A 141 -12.72 2.66 -20.66
N LYS A 142 -12.44 2.36 -21.93
CA LYS A 142 -13.45 1.97 -22.92
C LYS A 142 -14.15 0.66 -22.53
N VAL A 143 -13.37 -0.36 -22.17
CA VAL A 143 -13.90 -1.65 -21.70
C VAL A 143 -14.75 -1.47 -20.44
N PHE A 144 -14.27 -0.67 -19.48
CA PHE A 144 -14.96 -0.40 -18.22
C PHE A 144 -16.30 0.32 -18.43
N LEU A 145 -16.38 1.27 -19.36
CA LEU A 145 -17.64 1.98 -19.68
C LEU A 145 -18.61 1.12 -20.51
N GLY A 146 -18.18 -0.04 -21.01
CA GLY A 146 -19.00 -0.88 -21.88
C GLY A 146 -19.17 -0.30 -23.28
N SER A 147 -18.23 0.56 -23.72
CA SER A 147 -18.25 1.18 -25.05
C SER A 147 -17.91 0.19 -26.16
N ASP A 148 -17.45 -1.00 -25.81
CA ASP A 148 -17.35 -2.12 -26.73
C ASP A 148 -18.76 -2.68 -26.93
N LYS A 149 -19.45 -2.18 -27.96
CA LYS A 149 -20.39 -3.06 -28.66
C LYS A 149 -19.65 -4.36 -28.90
N GLU A 150 -20.32 -5.46 -28.59
CA GLU A 150 -19.94 -6.80 -28.97
C GLU A 150 -19.77 -6.85 -30.49
N ASP A 151 -18.59 -6.46 -30.99
CA ASP A 151 -18.24 -6.57 -32.40
C ASP A 151 -17.95 -8.05 -32.65
N LYS A 152 -18.97 -8.74 -33.14
CA LYS A 152 -18.82 -10.06 -33.72
C LYS A 152 -18.04 -9.94 -35.04
N SER A 153 -16.71 -9.92 -34.97
CA SER A 153 -15.83 -10.60 -35.95
C SER A 153 -14.34 -10.32 -35.77
N PRO A 154 -13.45 -11.23 -36.24
CA PRO A 154 -13.51 -12.68 -36.19
C PRO A 154 -12.74 -13.19 -34.97
N THR A 155 -12.92 -14.47 -34.66
CA THR A 155 -11.95 -15.28 -33.91
C THR A 155 -10.53 -14.82 -34.29
N PRO A 156 -9.65 -14.46 -33.34
CA PRO A 156 -8.25 -14.28 -33.69
C PRO A 156 -7.80 -15.62 -34.27
N SER A 157 -7.31 -15.57 -35.51
CA SER A 157 -6.59 -16.69 -36.12
C SER A 157 -5.60 -17.23 -35.08
N PRO A 158 -5.49 -18.56 -34.89
CA PRO A 158 -4.50 -19.16 -34.01
C PRO A 158 -3.10 -19.00 -34.64
N ALA A 159 -2.59 -17.77 -34.68
CA ALA A 159 -1.16 -17.58 -34.53
C ALA A 159 -0.90 -17.95 -33.07
N GLU A 160 -0.13 -19.01 -32.83
CA GLU A 160 0.33 -19.41 -31.51
C GLU A 160 0.88 -18.18 -30.77
N LYS A 161 0.04 -17.55 -29.94
CA LYS A 161 0.50 -16.57 -28.97
C LYS A 161 1.31 -17.37 -27.98
N THR A 162 2.62 -17.47 -28.22
CA THR A 162 3.56 -17.94 -27.20
C THR A 162 3.20 -17.21 -25.91
N PRO A 163 2.93 -17.92 -24.80
CA PRO A 163 2.57 -17.27 -23.54
C PRO A 163 3.59 -16.18 -23.24
N ALA A 164 3.12 -14.94 -23.06
CA ALA A 164 4.00 -13.83 -22.70
C ALA A 164 4.77 -14.25 -21.44
N ARG A 165 6.10 -14.22 -21.53
CA ARG A 165 6.97 -14.63 -20.41
C ARG A 165 6.63 -13.76 -19.20
N GLN A 166 6.33 -14.41 -18.08
CA GLN A 166 6.21 -13.76 -16.78
C GLN A 166 7.60 -13.27 -16.35
N LEU A 167 7.84 -11.96 -16.42
CA LEU A 167 9.15 -11.35 -16.14
C LEU A 167 9.17 -10.57 -14.81
N VAL A 168 8.02 -10.33 -14.21
CA VAL A 168 7.86 -9.50 -13.01
C VAL A 168 7.43 -10.39 -11.85
N GLY A 169 8.20 -10.36 -10.77
CA GLY A 169 7.79 -10.90 -9.47
C GLY A 169 7.20 -9.81 -8.58
N TYR A 170 6.51 -10.19 -7.53
CA TYR A 170 6.09 -9.25 -6.49
C TYR A 170 6.18 -9.83 -5.08
N LEU A 171 6.18 -8.93 -4.10
CA LEU A 171 6.21 -9.24 -2.68
C LEU A 171 5.14 -8.45 -1.95
N ASN A 172 4.42 -9.14 -1.07
CA ASN A 172 3.53 -8.50 -0.11
C ASN A 172 4.37 -7.97 1.07
N GLN A 173 4.56 -6.65 1.13
CA GLN A 173 5.34 -6.02 2.19
C GLN A 173 4.70 -6.19 3.58
N GLU A 174 3.38 -6.25 3.67
CA GLU A 174 2.70 -6.42 4.97
C GLU A 174 3.01 -7.80 5.56
N LYS A 175 2.96 -8.87 4.76
CA LYS A 175 3.36 -10.21 5.18
C LYS A 175 4.83 -10.23 5.61
N LEU A 176 5.73 -9.62 4.82
CA LEU A 176 7.16 -9.52 5.14
C LEU A 176 7.42 -8.71 6.40
N TYR A 177 6.64 -7.65 6.66
CA TYR A 177 6.76 -6.85 7.86
C TYR A 177 6.35 -7.64 9.13
N ASN A 178 5.51 -8.66 8.96
CA ASN A 178 4.97 -9.47 10.05
C ASN A 178 5.75 -10.76 10.34
N ILE A 179 6.85 -11.04 9.62
CA ILE A 179 7.68 -12.23 9.85
C ILE A 179 8.37 -12.20 11.22
N PRO A 180 8.74 -13.36 11.79
CA PRO A 180 9.37 -13.43 13.12
C PRO A 180 10.64 -12.59 13.27
N LYS A 181 11.53 -12.59 12.27
CA LYS A 181 12.76 -11.78 12.28
C LYS A 181 12.46 -10.27 12.31
N MET A 182 11.51 -9.81 11.50
CA MET A 182 11.11 -8.40 11.48
C MET A 182 10.43 -7.97 12.79
N LYS A 183 9.61 -8.84 13.40
CA LYS A 183 9.03 -8.59 14.73
C LYS A 183 10.11 -8.43 15.80
N LYS A 184 11.12 -9.30 15.81
CA LYS A 184 12.27 -9.16 16.73
C LYS A 184 13.05 -7.85 16.50
N ALA A 185 13.24 -7.45 15.24
CA ALA A 185 13.85 -6.17 14.92
C ALA A 185 13.02 -4.98 15.43
N GLN A 186 11.69 -5.03 15.28
CA GLN A 186 10.78 -4.00 15.83
C GLN A 186 10.87 -3.91 17.35
N GLU A 187 10.88 -5.05 18.06
CA GLU A 187 11.04 -5.09 19.52
C GLU A 187 12.39 -4.51 19.97
N ALA A 188 13.47 -4.86 19.27
CA ALA A 188 14.80 -4.31 19.53
C ALA A 188 14.85 -2.79 19.31
N TYR A 189 14.26 -2.30 18.21
CA TYR A 189 14.19 -0.88 17.94
C TYR A 189 13.34 -0.13 18.96
N PHE A 190 12.20 -0.69 19.37
CA PHE A 190 11.35 -0.10 20.41
C PHE A 190 12.09 0.02 21.75
N LYS A 191 12.88 -0.99 22.11
CA LYS A 191 13.73 -0.94 23.31
C LYS A 191 14.76 0.19 23.22
N GLU A 192 15.51 0.28 22.12
CA GLU A 192 16.50 1.35 21.89
C GLU A 192 15.85 2.74 21.86
N PHE A 193 14.67 2.86 21.25
CA PHE A 193 13.89 4.10 21.23
C PHE A 193 13.58 4.57 22.66
N ASN A 194 13.01 3.69 23.49
CA ASN A 194 12.67 4.03 24.87
C ASN A 194 13.92 4.39 25.70
N GLU A 195 15.02 3.63 25.55
CA GLU A 195 16.27 3.93 26.24
C GLU A 195 16.85 5.28 25.84
N MET A 196 16.81 5.62 24.55
CA MET A 196 17.27 6.93 24.08
C MET A 196 16.36 8.06 24.54
N GLN A 197 15.04 7.84 24.62
CA GLN A 197 14.10 8.84 25.15
C GLN A 197 14.40 9.15 26.62
N VAL A 198 14.64 8.11 27.44
CA VAL A 198 15.06 8.28 28.84
C VAL A 198 16.38 9.04 28.95
N LYS A 199 17.37 8.72 28.10
CA LYS A 199 18.66 9.44 28.05
C LYS A 199 18.48 10.91 27.65
N LEU A 200 17.60 11.20 26.70
CA LEU A 200 17.26 12.56 26.27
C LEU A 200 16.68 13.35 27.45
N GLU A 201 15.65 12.82 28.12
CA GLU A 201 15.02 13.47 29.27
C GLU A 201 16.03 13.75 30.39
N LYS A 202 16.88 12.77 30.71
CA LYS A 202 17.94 12.93 31.71
C LYS A 202 18.92 14.03 31.32
N THR A 203 19.39 14.03 30.08
CA THR A 203 20.35 15.04 29.57
C THR A 203 19.76 16.46 29.63
N VAL A 204 18.49 16.61 29.25
CA VAL A 204 17.81 17.90 29.29
C VAL A 204 17.61 18.38 30.73
N LYS A 205 17.21 17.47 31.63
CA LYS A 205 17.07 17.78 33.06
C LYS A 205 18.39 18.21 33.70
N GLU A 206 19.49 17.54 33.39
CA GLU A 206 20.82 17.83 33.95
C GLU A 206 21.37 19.18 33.47
N LEU A 207 21.16 19.52 32.20
CA LEU A 207 21.74 20.73 31.59
C LEU A 207 20.84 21.97 31.72
N TYR A 208 19.52 21.79 31.77
CA TYR A 208 18.55 22.89 31.66
C TYR A 208 17.49 22.88 32.78
N GLY A 209 17.53 21.92 33.71
CA GLY A 209 16.56 21.81 34.80
C GLY A 209 15.24 21.14 34.39
N ASP A 210 14.33 20.99 35.37
CA ASP A 210 13.04 20.34 35.15
C ASP A 210 12.09 21.15 34.25
N ASN A 211 11.36 20.44 33.38
CA ASN A 211 10.36 20.98 32.44
C ASN A 211 10.92 21.91 31.34
N SER A 212 12.23 21.85 31.08
CA SER A 212 12.86 22.58 29.98
C SER A 212 12.64 21.86 28.65
N MET A 213 12.35 22.64 27.60
CA MET A 213 12.26 22.08 26.24
C MET A 213 13.67 21.69 25.76
N PRO A 214 13.85 20.52 25.11
CA PRO A 214 15.14 20.13 24.59
C PRO A 214 15.62 21.13 23.52
N PRO A 215 16.84 21.67 23.62
CA PRO A 215 17.42 22.52 22.58
C PRO A 215 17.46 21.82 21.23
N ALA A 216 17.30 22.60 20.14
CA ALA A 216 17.28 22.07 18.78
C ALA A 216 18.49 21.18 18.42
N LYS A 217 19.68 21.52 18.92
CA LYS A 217 20.88 20.71 18.71
C LYS A 217 20.77 19.31 19.36
N ILE A 218 20.23 19.24 20.57
CA ILE A 218 20.02 17.97 21.28
C ILE A 218 18.96 17.12 20.56
N LEU A 219 17.89 17.75 20.08
CA LEU A 219 16.87 17.05 19.27
C LEU A 219 17.45 16.53 17.96
N SER A 220 18.28 17.31 17.27
CA SER A 220 18.94 16.88 16.04
C SER A 220 19.89 15.72 16.29
N ASP A 221 20.70 15.77 17.35
CA ASP A 221 21.61 14.68 17.71
C ASP A 221 20.84 13.41 18.12
N TYR A 222 19.71 13.57 18.80
CA TYR A 222 18.79 12.48 19.14
C TYR A 222 18.20 11.83 17.90
N GLN A 223 17.68 12.62 16.96
CA GLN A 223 17.13 12.13 15.69
C GLN A 223 18.18 11.36 14.88
N LYS A 224 19.40 11.90 14.74
CA LYS A 224 20.49 11.20 14.04
C LYS A 224 20.84 9.86 14.67
N LYS A 225 20.86 9.79 16.01
CA LYS A 225 21.11 8.53 16.74
C LYS A 225 19.98 7.54 16.54
N LEU A 226 18.72 8.00 16.54
CA LEU A 226 17.56 7.17 16.21
C LEU A 226 17.64 6.61 14.81
N ASP A 227 17.91 7.44 13.81
CA ASP A 227 18.04 7.00 12.42
C ASP A 227 19.19 5.99 12.26
N SER A 228 20.32 6.25 12.92
CA SER A 228 21.45 5.31 12.95
C SER A 228 21.06 3.97 13.58
N LYS A 229 20.36 3.97 14.70
CA LYS A 229 19.92 2.74 15.37
C LYS A 229 18.84 2.01 14.58
N LYS A 230 17.92 2.74 13.95
CA LYS A 230 16.94 2.19 13.01
C LYS A 230 17.67 1.45 11.89
N ALA A 231 18.62 2.10 11.23
CA ALA A 231 19.40 1.48 10.16
C ALA A 231 20.19 0.25 10.65
N GLU A 232 20.86 0.33 11.80
CA GLU A 232 21.61 -0.78 12.40
C GLU A 232 20.73 -2.02 12.66
N ILE A 233 19.47 -1.82 13.05
CA ILE A 233 18.55 -2.90 13.42
C ILE A 233 17.81 -3.48 12.21
N PHE A 234 17.28 -2.63 11.33
CA PHE A 234 16.43 -3.08 10.22
C PHE A 234 17.23 -3.47 8.98
N LYS A 235 18.33 -2.78 8.69
CA LYS A 235 19.12 -3.03 7.47
C LYS A 235 19.57 -4.48 7.30
N PRO A 236 20.04 -5.20 8.33
CA PRO A 236 20.41 -6.61 8.17
C PRO A 236 19.24 -7.50 7.75
N VAL A 237 18.05 -7.25 8.30
CA VAL A 237 16.82 -7.99 7.93
C VAL A 237 16.39 -7.63 6.52
N ASP A 238 16.42 -6.35 6.15
CA ASP A 238 16.10 -5.89 4.79
C ASP A 238 17.08 -6.46 3.75
N ASP A 239 18.37 -6.46 4.05
CA ASP A 239 19.41 -7.02 3.18
C ASP A 239 19.21 -8.54 2.99
N GLU A 240 18.77 -9.26 4.04
CA GLU A 240 18.44 -10.69 3.97
C GLU A 240 17.19 -10.95 3.12
N ILE A 241 16.11 -10.17 3.31
CA ILE A 241 14.89 -10.24 2.48
C ILE A 241 15.23 -9.97 1.01
N ASN A 242 15.96 -8.89 0.74
CA ASN A 242 16.37 -8.51 -0.61
C ASN A 242 17.24 -9.59 -1.27
N LYS A 243 18.13 -10.22 -0.49
CA LYS A 243 18.93 -11.33 -0.99
C LYS A 243 18.05 -12.55 -1.31
N ALA A 244 17.15 -12.95 -0.42
CA ALA A 244 16.23 -14.07 -0.64
C ALA A 244 15.38 -13.85 -1.89
N ALA A 245 14.78 -12.67 -2.01
CA ALA A 245 14.01 -12.27 -3.19
C ALA A 245 14.85 -12.27 -4.47
N SER A 246 16.08 -11.75 -4.42
CA SER A 246 17.01 -11.75 -5.56
C SER A 246 17.37 -13.17 -6.02
N ASP A 247 17.64 -14.08 -5.06
CA ASP A 247 18.00 -15.46 -5.37
C ASP A 247 16.80 -16.20 -6.02
N ILE A 248 15.60 -16.06 -5.47
CA ILE A 248 14.36 -16.64 -6.04
C ILE A 248 14.04 -16.04 -7.41
N ALA A 249 14.19 -14.72 -7.56
CA ALA A 249 13.96 -14.04 -8.84
C ALA A 249 14.90 -14.57 -9.94
N LYS A 250 16.18 -14.79 -9.64
CA LYS A 250 17.14 -15.39 -10.58
C LYS A 250 16.76 -16.82 -10.95
N GLU A 251 16.38 -17.64 -9.97
CA GLU A 251 15.92 -19.02 -10.19
C GLU A 251 14.73 -19.07 -11.16
N LYS A 252 13.81 -18.10 -11.04
CA LYS A 252 12.61 -17.98 -11.90
C LYS A 252 12.80 -17.14 -13.15
N ASN A 253 14.02 -16.66 -13.44
CA ASN A 253 14.34 -15.78 -14.58
C ASN A 253 13.51 -14.48 -14.62
N LEU A 254 13.21 -13.92 -13.45
CA LEU A 254 12.51 -12.64 -13.29
C LEU A 254 13.52 -11.49 -13.38
N ILE A 255 13.12 -10.39 -14.01
CA ILE A 255 14.00 -9.23 -14.24
C ILE A 255 13.79 -8.12 -13.21
N VAL A 256 12.65 -8.14 -12.52
CA VAL A 256 12.29 -7.15 -11.50
C VAL A 256 11.34 -7.77 -10.48
N VAL A 257 11.47 -7.35 -9.23
CA VAL A 257 10.54 -7.67 -8.14
C VAL A 257 9.99 -6.37 -7.60
N LEU A 258 8.66 -6.26 -7.54
CA LEU A 258 7.96 -5.07 -7.10
C LEU A 258 7.17 -5.33 -5.81
N ASP A 259 6.70 -4.26 -5.18
CA ASP A 259 5.67 -4.38 -4.14
C ASP A 259 4.32 -4.74 -4.79
N GLU A 260 3.61 -5.69 -4.20
CA GLU A 260 2.28 -6.17 -4.62
C GLU A 260 1.30 -5.03 -4.85
N ILE A 261 1.36 -3.95 -4.05
CA ILE A 261 0.43 -2.81 -4.18
C ILE A 261 0.47 -2.16 -5.57
N ASN A 262 1.55 -2.36 -6.32
CA ASN A 262 1.74 -1.79 -7.64
C ASN A 262 1.38 -2.74 -8.78
N ILE A 263 0.96 -3.98 -8.46
CA ILE A 263 0.58 -5.00 -9.44
C ILE A 263 -0.94 -5.04 -9.56
N LEU A 264 -1.46 -4.72 -10.74
CA LEU A 264 -2.89 -4.71 -11.03
C LEU A 264 -3.37 -5.99 -11.70
N TYR A 265 -2.46 -6.69 -12.39
CA TYR A 265 -2.74 -7.96 -13.05
C TYR A 265 -1.44 -8.74 -13.30
N GLY A 266 -1.50 -10.06 -13.14
CA GLY A 266 -0.40 -10.97 -13.45
C GLY A 266 0.75 -10.91 -12.45
N GLY A 267 1.96 -11.20 -12.92
CA GLY A 267 3.16 -11.31 -12.08
C GLY A 267 3.24 -12.65 -11.36
N ILE A 268 4.40 -12.89 -10.75
CA ILE A 268 4.64 -14.07 -9.90
C ILE A 268 4.75 -13.63 -8.45
N ASP A 269 3.86 -14.12 -7.58
CA ASP A 269 3.99 -13.93 -6.14
C ASP A 269 5.21 -14.69 -5.63
N LEU A 270 6.17 -13.98 -5.04
CA LEU A 270 7.35 -14.56 -4.41
C LEU A 270 7.27 -14.56 -2.88
N THR A 271 6.16 -14.06 -2.31
CA THR A 271 6.09 -13.71 -0.90
C THR A 271 6.33 -14.92 0.00
N ASP A 272 5.58 -16.00 -0.19
CA ASP A 272 5.66 -17.15 0.70
C ASP A 272 7.04 -17.84 0.56
N GLU A 273 7.60 -17.94 -0.65
CA GLU A 273 8.96 -18.49 -0.87
C GLU A 273 10.05 -17.63 -0.21
N VAL A 274 9.89 -16.30 -0.21
CA VAL A 274 10.80 -15.40 0.52
C VAL A 274 10.62 -15.58 2.02
N VAL A 275 9.39 -15.64 2.53
CA VAL A 275 9.11 -15.86 3.96
C VAL A 275 9.74 -17.18 4.43
N ASP A 276 9.59 -18.26 3.67
CA ASP A 276 10.17 -19.57 3.98
C ASP A 276 11.70 -19.54 4.05
N LYS A 277 12.38 -18.73 3.19
CA LYS A 277 13.84 -18.53 3.26
C LYS A 277 14.27 -17.69 4.48
N MET A 278 13.34 -17.02 5.17
CA MET A 278 13.61 -16.12 6.28
C MET A 278 13.37 -16.78 7.66
N GLU A 279 12.74 -17.95 7.74
CA GLU A 279 12.57 -18.73 8.97
C GLU A 279 13.88 -19.34 9.48
#